data_AF-A0A815ZFI8-F1
#
_entry.id   AF-A0A815ZFI8-F1
#
_cell.length_a   1.000
_cell.length_b   1.000
_cell.length_c   1.000
_cell.angle_alpha   90.00
_cell.angle_beta   90.00
_cell.angle_gamma   90.00
#
_symmetry.space_group_name_H-M   'P 1'
#
loop_
_entity.id
_entity.type
_entity.pdbx_description
1 polymer ?
#
loop_
_entity_poly.entity_id
_entity_poly.type
_entity_poly.pdbx_seq_one_letter_code
_entity_poly.pdbx_strand_id
1 'polypeptide(L)'
;VEVFALIPSLLLVQLFRRLRSRRQQLSPLRQALYLMKSNLEIKNENKQKLRRTFPWWCIFIAYGLCILFAGLSIIFIIARGIEFGDDKTQKWLISILSGFFSSIFLTQPLKIISLAIFFAFFCRKPNDDKEANEYLNDDQFALDEDEEYLHSIKNKFLFIYRSPVRANRLNQDEIISARDRRLKEVYMWSILREIFIYICFLSLLCIVTYSNHHPNAFLQVNHLRKYFLNSDYKKISTINQYWNWLENSFVENIHAQQWYNGDAARNLSGYINDKSNRLIGWVTMRQLRLKSQSCQYDYSSSNEDKQSYQPGWLNETIETYSLSISQSFQYQSSKDLDTYTYVGDHGSYPGSGYIYEFRGRLSDLQSNLSQLHTLGWIDNQTRAVIIELSLYNPNAQLFTSGIFLMEILSTGGMYPSARFEPMNFDAFTSTFQLISIFVYMIMILYFIWIEIRLLKKLKWNYFQRCWSYIEIGIIVCSWTSVVLYIWRYKECKRIGKLFKETNGYVYINLQLASYVNDILTYLFAFCCFF
;
A
#
# COMPACT_ATOMS: atom_id res chain seq x y z
N VAL A 1 15.20 14.11 -28.22
CA VAL A 1 15.02 14.92 -26.98
C VAL A 1 16.33 15.08 -26.21
N GLU A 2 17.05 14.01 -25.85
CA GLU A 2 18.29 14.12 -25.07
C GLU A 2 19.42 14.94 -25.73
N VAL A 3 19.54 14.92 -27.06
CA VAL A 3 20.51 15.74 -27.81
C VAL A 3 20.15 17.24 -27.76
N PHE A 4 18.86 17.56 -27.77
CA PHE A 4 18.38 18.95 -27.65
C PHE A 4 18.54 19.49 -26.22
N ALA A 5 18.47 18.64 -25.20
CA ALA A 5 18.72 18.99 -23.80
C ALA A 5 20.22 19.19 -23.47
N LEU A 6 21.12 18.82 -24.38
CA LEU A 6 22.57 18.90 -24.22
C LEU A 6 23.06 20.36 -24.27
N ILE A 7 22.42 21.21 -25.08
CA ILE A 7 22.81 22.63 -25.23
C ILE A 7 22.48 23.45 -23.96
N PRO A 8 21.26 23.39 -23.39
CA PRO A 8 20.95 24.08 -22.12
C PRO A 8 21.78 23.55 -20.94
N SER A 9 22.02 22.23 -20.88
CA SER A 9 22.81 21.62 -19.81
C SER A 9 24.28 22.00 -19.89
N LEU A 10 24.88 22.05 -21.09
CA LEU A 10 26.24 22.58 -21.28
C LEU A 10 26.34 24.07 -20.92
N LEU A 11 25.32 24.87 -21.23
CA LEU A 11 25.27 26.27 -20.82
C LEU A 11 25.24 26.42 -19.30
N LEU A 12 24.40 25.64 -18.59
CA LEU A 12 24.38 25.60 -17.13
C LEU A 12 25.71 25.14 -16.55
N VAL A 13 26.31 24.06 -17.09
CA VAL A 13 27.61 23.55 -16.64
C VAL A 13 28.73 24.56 -16.88
N GLN A 14 28.74 25.25 -18.04
CA GLN A 14 29.71 26.30 -18.31
C GLN A 14 29.52 27.52 -17.41
N LEU A 15 28.26 27.86 -17.08
CA LEU A 15 27.93 28.93 -16.15
C LEU A 15 28.50 28.58 -14.76
N PHE A 16 28.19 27.39 -14.22
CA PHE A 16 28.76 26.91 -12.96
C PHE A 16 30.28 26.78 -12.96
N ARG A 17 30.88 26.28 -14.06
CA ARG A 17 32.34 26.09 -14.18
C ARG A 17 33.10 27.42 -14.26
N ARG A 18 32.47 28.50 -14.73
CA ARG A 18 33.06 29.84 -14.85
C ARG A 18 32.73 30.75 -13.65
N LEU A 19 31.96 30.29 -12.65
CA LEU A 19 31.70 31.03 -11.42
C LEU A 19 32.97 31.11 -10.55
N ARG A 20 33.27 32.30 -10.04
CA ARG A 20 34.32 32.50 -9.03
C ARG A 20 33.77 32.13 -7.65
N SER A 21 34.49 31.30 -6.88
CA SER A 21 34.10 30.99 -5.50
C SER A 21 34.07 32.28 -4.65
N ARG A 22 33.08 32.41 -3.78
CA ARG A 22 33.06 33.47 -2.76
C ARG A 22 34.33 33.28 -1.92
N ARG A 23 35.24 34.26 -1.92
CA ARG A 23 36.45 34.22 -1.08
C ARG A 23 36.01 33.89 0.34
N GLN A 24 36.30 32.67 0.81
CA GLN A 24 36.27 32.36 2.23
C GLN A 24 37.31 33.27 2.88
N GLN A 25 36.95 33.97 3.96
CA GLN A 25 37.92 34.70 4.77
C GLN A 25 39.01 33.68 5.17
N LEU A 26 40.20 33.84 4.59
CA LEU A 26 41.35 33.02 4.95
C LEU A 26 41.74 33.37 6.40
N SER A 27 42.26 32.38 7.14
CA SER A 27 42.90 32.67 8.42
C SER A 27 44.06 33.68 8.21
N PRO A 28 44.36 34.55 9.19
CA PRO A 28 45.38 35.60 9.05
C PRO A 28 46.73 35.07 8.55
N LEU A 29 47.08 33.85 8.98
CA LEU A 29 48.31 33.15 8.62
C LEU A 29 48.36 32.73 7.14
N ARG A 30 47.23 32.33 6.54
CA ARG A 30 47.15 32.06 5.10
C ARG A 30 47.13 33.34 4.27
N GLN A 31 46.61 34.44 4.80
CA GLN A 31 46.70 35.76 4.16
C GLN A 31 48.14 36.26 4.08
N ALA A 32 48.92 36.10 5.14
CA ALA A 32 50.34 36.46 5.16
C ALA A 32 51.17 35.61 4.18
N LEU A 33 50.95 34.29 4.15
CA LEU A 33 51.60 33.38 3.19
C LEU A 33 51.25 33.71 1.73
N TYR A 34 50.02 34.11 1.46
CA TYR A 34 49.59 34.49 0.11
C TYR A 34 50.20 35.81 -0.35
N LEU A 35 50.37 36.78 0.55
CA LEU A 35 51.07 38.05 0.26
C LEU A 35 52.57 37.83 0.03
N MET A 36 53.19 36.92 0.78
CA MET A 36 54.58 36.51 0.58
C MET A 36 54.76 35.82 -0.77
N LYS A 37 53.85 34.93 -1.14
CA LYS A 37 53.87 34.23 -2.43
C LYS A 37 53.55 35.16 -3.61
N SER A 38 52.61 36.09 -3.47
CA SER A 38 52.28 37.06 -4.52
C SER A 38 53.44 38.02 -4.79
N ASN A 39 54.22 38.38 -3.77
CA ASN A 39 55.41 39.21 -3.96
C ASN A 39 56.54 38.46 -4.69
N LEU A 40 56.60 37.13 -4.57
CA LEU A 40 57.55 36.27 -5.32
C LEU A 40 57.08 36.02 -6.76
N GLU A 41 55.78 35.88 -7.01
CA GLU A 41 55.23 35.64 -8.35
C GLU A 41 55.22 36.89 -9.26
N ILE A 42 55.18 38.11 -8.69
CA ILE A 42 55.24 39.37 -9.48
C ILE A 42 56.53 39.46 -10.34
N LYS A 43 57.59 38.71 -10.02
CA LYS A 43 58.83 38.70 -10.80
C LYS A 43 58.76 37.84 -12.08
N ASN A 44 57.75 36.97 -12.25
CA ASN A 44 57.72 35.95 -13.32
C ASN A 44 56.48 35.95 -14.25
N GLU A 45 55.66 37.01 -14.30
CA GLU A 45 54.52 37.04 -15.22
C GLU A 45 54.79 37.84 -16.51
N ASN A 46 55.04 37.11 -17.60
CA ASN A 46 54.59 37.56 -18.92
C ASN A 46 53.90 36.41 -19.67
N LYS A 47 52.58 36.58 -19.86
CA LYS A 47 51.61 35.81 -20.67
C LYS A 47 51.01 34.53 -20.05
N GLN A 48 50.09 34.69 -19.08
CA GLN A 48 48.95 33.78 -18.95
C GLN A 48 47.66 34.41 -19.49
N LYS A 49 46.94 33.67 -20.34
CA LYS A 49 45.66 34.11 -20.93
C LYS A 49 44.60 34.28 -19.83
N LEU A 50 44.07 35.50 -19.69
CA LEU A 50 42.90 35.81 -18.85
C LEU A 50 41.73 34.87 -19.14
N ARG A 51 41.46 33.90 -18.24
CA ARG A 51 40.23 33.10 -18.26
C ARG A 51 39.06 34.02 -17.87
N ARG A 52 38.12 34.27 -18.80
CA ARG A 52 36.89 35.04 -18.52
C ARG A 52 36.03 34.30 -17.47
N THR A 53 36.02 34.78 -16.22
CA THR A 53 35.20 34.25 -15.11
C THR A 53 34.04 35.18 -14.77
N PHE A 54 32.90 34.62 -14.37
CA PHE A 54 31.70 35.36 -13.97
C PHE A 54 31.72 35.75 -12.47
N PRO A 55 31.07 36.85 -12.07
CA PRO A 55 30.94 37.27 -10.68
C PRO A 55 30.23 36.22 -9.78
N TRP A 56 30.51 36.26 -8.46
CA TRP A 56 29.96 35.29 -7.49
C TRP A 56 28.41 35.29 -7.41
N TRP A 57 27.76 36.45 -7.58
CA TRP A 57 26.31 36.59 -7.49
C TRP A 57 25.55 35.88 -8.63
N CYS A 58 26.23 35.57 -9.75
CA CYS A 58 25.66 34.78 -10.83
C CYS A 58 25.28 33.36 -10.39
N ILE A 59 25.69 32.90 -9.20
CA ILE A 59 25.21 31.64 -8.61
C ILE A 59 23.71 31.67 -8.31
N PHE A 60 23.16 32.82 -7.88
CA PHE A 60 21.74 32.97 -7.60
C PHE A 60 20.91 32.93 -8.90
N ILE A 61 21.46 33.49 -9.98
CA ILE A 61 20.87 33.39 -11.32
C ILE A 61 20.89 31.94 -11.80
N ALA A 62 21.98 31.21 -11.58
CA ALA A 62 22.10 29.81 -11.95
C ALA A 62 21.04 28.95 -11.24
N TYR A 63 20.92 29.09 -9.92
CA TYR A 63 19.90 28.38 -9.15
C TYR A 63 18.48 28.81 -9.52
N GLY A 64 18.26 30.11 -9.77
CA GLY A 64 16.98 30.63 -10.25
C GLY A 64 16.56 30.02 -11.58
N LEU A 65 17.48 29.91 -12.55
CA LEU A 65 17.22 29.24 -13.82
C LEU A 65 16.94 27.74 -13.66
N CYS A 66 17.66 27.04 -12.78
CA CYS A 66 17.38 25.64 -12.48
C CYS A 66 15.96 25.44 -11.91
N ILE A 67 15.57 26.28 -10.93
CA ILE A 67 14.23 26.24 -10.33
C ILE A 67 13.16 26.57 -11.37
N LEU A 68 13.40 27.57 -12.22
CA LEU A 68 12.47 27.96 -13.28
C LEU A 68 12.28 26.84 -14.30
N PHE A 69 13.35 26.19 -14.77
CA PHE A 69 13.23 25.06 -15.69
C PHE A 69 12.55 23.85 -15.04
N ALA A 70 12.83 23.56 -13.78
CA ALA A 70 12.15 22.51 -13.03
C ALA A 70 10.65 22.81 -12.88
N GLY A 71 10.31 24.04 -12.50
CA GLY A 71 8.92 24.50 -12.34
C GLY A 71 8.13 24.45 -13.65
N LEU A 72 8.69 24.97 -14.75
CA LEU A 72 8.07 24.88 -16.08
C LEU A 72 7.85 23.43 -16.53
N SER A 73 8.81 22.56 -16.24
CA SER A 73 8.68 21.13 -16.56
C SER A 73 7.57 20.46 -15.76
N ILE A 74 7.48 20.74 -14.45
CA ILE A 74 6.43 20.20 -13.57
C ILE A 74 5.06 20.68 -14.04
N ILE A 75 4.90 21.98 -14.32
CA ILE A 75 3.64 22.55 -14.81
C ILE A 75 3.22 21.88 -16.12
N PHE A 76 4.16 21.69 -17.05
CA PHE A 76 3.87 21.04 -18.33
C PHE A 76 3.50 19.55 -18.16
N ILE A 77 4.17 18.84 -17.25
CA ILE A 77 3.85 17.44 -16.91
C ILE A 77 2.45 17.34 -16.30
N ILE A 78 2.09 18.22 -15.36
CA ILE A 78 0.77 18.20 -14.71
C ILE A 78 -0.32 18.57 -15.72
N ALA A 79 -0.13 19.63 -16.50
CA ALA A 79 -1.11 20.08 -17.48
C ALA A 79 -1.40 19.02 -18.55
N ARG A 80 -0.35 18.36 -19.08
CA ARG A 80 -0.50 17.26 -20.03
C ARG A 80 -0.98 15.97 -19.38
N GLY A 81 -0.58 15.71 -18.13
CA GLY A 81 -1.00 14.54 -17.38
C GLY A 81 -2.50 14.53 -17.08
N ILE A 82 -3.11 15.69 -16.83
CA ILE A 82 -4.56 15.82 -16.64
C ILE A 82 -5.32 15.63 -17.96
N GLU A 83 -4.73 16.01 -19.09
CA GLU A 83 -5.33 15.83 -20.43
C GLU A 83 -5.28 14.36 -20.90
N PHE A 84 -4.37 13.55 -20.34
CA PHE A 84 -4.20 12.15 -20.70
C PHE A 84 -5.10 11.25 -19.84
N GLY A 85 -6.04 10.54 -20.48
CA GLY A 85 -6.80 9.47 -19.83
C GLY A 85 -5.92 8.27 -19.44
N ASP A 86 -6.46 7.37 -18.62
CA ASP A 86 -5.73 6.29 -17.93
C ASP A 86 -4.80 5.47 -18.84
N ASP A 87 -5.28 4.98 -19.98
CA ASP A 87 -4.50 4.14 -20.91
C ASP A 87 -3.31 4.89 -21.53
N LYS A 88 -3.47 6.17 -21.85
CA LYS A 88 -2.40 6.99 -22.43
C LYS A 88 -1.37 7.35 -21.37
N THR A 89 -1.83 7.64 -20.15
CA THR A 89 -0.97 7.95 -19.00
C THR A 89 -0.11 6.76 -18.61
N GLN A 90 -0.66 5.54 -18.58
CA GLN A 90 0.11 4.32 -18.33
C GLN A 90 1.21 4.10 -19.39
N LYS A 91 0.87 4.20 -20.68
CA LYS A 91 1.85 4.04 -21.77
C LYS A 91 2.94 5.12 -21.72
N TRP A 92 2.56 6.36 -21.41
CA TRP A 92 3.50 7.47 -21.26
C TRP A 92 4.45 7.26 -20.07
N LEU A 93 3.94 6.80 -18.92
CA LEU A 93 4.74 6.51 -17.74
C LEU A 93 5.72 5.35 -17.97
N ILE A 94 5.29 4.29 -18.66
CA ILE A 94 6.16 3.19 -19.08
C ILE A 94 7.28 3.70 -20.01
N SER A 95 6.95 4.58 -20.96
CA SER A 95 7.92 5.19 -21.87
C SER A 95 8.95 6.04 -21.11
N ILE A 96 8.53 6.80 -20.09
CA ILE A 96 9.44 7.59 -19.23
C ILE A 96 10.33 6.68 -18.40
N LEU A 97 9.78 5.67 -17.73
CA LEU A 97 10.58 4.74 -16.92
C LEU A 97 11.60 3.99 -17.79
N SER A 98 11.17 3.47 -18.93
CA SER A 98 12.06 2.80 -19.90
C SER A 98 13.14 3.77 -20.42
N GLY A 99 12.76 5.00 -20.74
CA GLY A 99 13.68 6.05 -21.16
C GLY A 99 14.70 6.42 -20.08
N PHE A 100 14.28 6.50 -18.82
CA PHE A 100 15.15 6.78 -17.68
C PHE A 100 16.19 5.68 -17.46
N PHE A 101 15.77 4.41 -17.46
CA PHE A 101 16.70 3.29 -17.32
C PHE A 101 17.64 3.18 -18.53
N SER A 102 17.13 3.37 -19.75
CA SER A 102 17.96 3.44 -20.95
C SER A 102 18.98 4.59 -20.86
N SER A 103 18.60 5.74 -20.29
CA SER A 103 19.50 6.87 -20.08
C SER A 103 20.63 6.53 -19.11
N ILE A 104 20.31 5.94 -17.95
CA ILE A 104 21.29 5.59 -16.92
C ILE A 104 22.25 4.51 -17.41
N PHE A 105 21.73 3.43 -17.98
CA PHE A 105 22.55 2.27 -18.32
C PHE A 105 23.26 2.40 -19.67
N LEU A 106 22.69 3.11 -20.63
CA LEU A 106 23.21 3.19 -22.00
C LEU A 106 23.69 4.60 -22.34
N THR A 107 22.79 5.60 -22.34
CA THR A 107 23.12 6.88 -22.98
C THR A 107 24.12 7.72 -22.20
N GLN A 108 24.07 7.71 -20.86
CA GLN A 108 25.02 8.45 -20.02
C GLN A 108 26.45 7.88 -20.07
N PRO A 109 26.68 6.56 -19.88
CA PRO A 109 28.01 5.97 -20.07
C PRO A 109 28.56 6.20 -21.47
N LEU A 110 27.74 6.00 -22.52
CA LEU A 110 28.15 6.26 -23.90
C LEU A 110 28.52 7.73 -24.14
N LYS A 111 27.77 8.69 -23.58
CA LYS A 111 28.11 10.12 -23.65
C LYS A 111 29.44 10.44 -22.97
N ILE A 112 29.71 9.85 -21.81
CA ILE A 112 30.97 10.07 -21.08
C ILE A 112 32.15 9.54 -21.90
N ILE A 113 32.03 8.33 -22.46
CA ILE A 113 33.06 7.73 -23.32
C ILE A 113 33.26 8.58 -24.58
N SER A 114 32.18 8.99 -25.24
CA SER A 114 32.24 9.83 -26.45
C SER A 114 32.90 11.19 -26.17
N LEU A 115 32.54 11.85 -25.06
CA LEU A 115 33.18 13.11 -24.64
C LEU A 115 34.65 12.90 -24.28
N ALA A 116 35.00 11.82 -23.56
CA ALA A 116 36.39 11.52 -23.22
C ALA A 116 37.25 11.31 -24.48
N ILE A 117 36.74 10.57 -25.47
CA ILE A 117 37.40 10.38 -26.77
C ILE A 117 37.52 11.72 -27.50
N PHE A 118 36.45 12.51 -27.57
CA PHE A 118 36.48 13.83 -28.20
C PHE A 118 37.51 14.77 -27.56
N PHE A 119 37.57 14.84 -26.23
CA PHE A 119 38.57 15.66 -25.53
C PHE A 119 39.99 15.12 -25.74
N ALA A 120 40.19 13.79 -25.75
CA ALA A 120 41.48 13.17 -26.00
C ALA A 120 42.02 13.44 -27.41
N PHE A 121 41.16 13.48 -28.44
CA PHE A 121 41.56 13.72 -29.83
C PHE A 121 41.62 15.20 -30.21
N PHE A 122 40.64 16.01 -29.82
CA PHE A 122 40.49 17.40 -30.31
C PHE A 122 40.95 18.47 -29.32
N CYS A 123 40.97 18.18 -28.02
CA CYS A 123 41.30 19.18 -27.00
C CYS A 123 42.62 18.95 -26.28
N ARG A 124 43.27 17.80 -26.47
CA ARG A 124 44.59 17.53 -25.92
C ARG A 124 45.61 18.43 -26.60
N LYS A 125 46.12 19.43 -25.87
CA LYS A 125 47.22 20.27 -26.35
C LYS A 125 48.55 19.66 -25.89
N PRO A 126 49.63 19.73 -26.70
CA PRO A 126 50.95 19.24 -26.29
C PRO A 126 51.56 19.99 -25.08
N ASN A 127 50.92 21.04 -24.59
CA ASN A 127 51.31 21.75 -23.37
C ASN A 127 50.63 21.21 -22.09
N ASP A 128 49.63 20.31 -22.18
CA ASP A 128 48.99 19.77 -20.96
C ASP A 128 49.95 18.80 -20.22
N ASP A 129 50.92 18.21 -20.92
CA ASP A 129 52.01 17.43 -20.33
C ASP A 129 53.05 18.33 -19.63
N LYS A 130 53.09 19.64 -19.93
CA LYS A 130 53.96 20.59 -19.20
C LYS A 130 53.42 20.90 -17.82
N GLU A 131 52.11 21.07 -17.66
CA GLU A 131 51.50 21.33 -16.34
C GLU A 131 51.72 20.12 -15.41
N ALA A 132 51.64 18.88 -15.92
CA ALA A 132 51.96 17.66 -15.17
C ALA A 132 53.46 17.53 -14.82
N ASN A 133 54.36 18.00 -15.69
CA ASN A 133 55.80 18.04 -15.43
C ASN A 133 56.23 19.26 -14.57
N GLU A 134 55.44 20.32 -14.54
CA GLU A 134 55.64 21.52 -13.70
C GLU A 134 55.39 21.18 -12.22
N TYR A 135 54.43 20.30 -11.92
CA TYR A 135 54.27 19.71 -10.57
C TYR A 135 55.41 18.78 -10.14
N LEU A 136 56.25 18.31 -11.07
CA LEU A 136 57.45 17.49 -10.78
C LEU A 136 58.73 18.34 -10.68
N ASN A 137 58.75 19.54 -11.28
CA ASN A 137 59.92 20.42 -11.32
C ASN A 137 59.87 21.59 -10.34
N ASP A 138 58.78 21.76 -9.59
CA ASP A 138 58.63 22.78 -8.54
C ASP A 138 59.59 22.61 -7.33
N ASP A 139 60.37 21.51 -7.28
CA ASP A 139 61.44 21.30 -6.29
C ASP A 139 62.75 22.04 -6.64
N GLN A 140 62.77 22.84 -7.72
CA GLN A 140 63.94 23.57 -8.17
C GLN A 140 63.78 25.09 -8.01
N PHE A 141 63.36 25.53 -6.81
CA PHE A 141 63.65 26.90 -6.39
C PHE A 141 65.14 27.02 -6.11
N ALA A 142 65.84 27.61 -7.08
CA ALA A 142 67.17 28.16 -6.92
C ALA A 142 67.16 29.12 -5.71
N LEU A 143 68.02 28.84 -4.74
CA LEU A 143 68.39 29.80 -3.71
C LEU A 143 69.29 30.84 -4.38
N ASP A 144 68.88 32.11 -4.31
CA ASP A 144 69.71 33.24 -4.77
C ASP A 144 71.01 33.30 -3.95
N GLU A 145 72.06 33.70 -4.67
CA GLU A 145 73.42 34.00 -4.24
C GLU A 145 73.40 35.01 -3.08
N ASP A 146 73.73 34.58 -1.86
CA ASP A 146 74.20 35.46 -0.75
C ASP A 146 74.83 34.64 0.41
N GLU A 147 75.46 33.50 0.13
CA GLU A 147 76.43 32.88 1.06
C GLU A 147 77.78 32.69 0.36
N GLU A 148 78.43 33.81 0.10
CA GLU A 148 79.86 33.87 -0.14
C GLU A 148 80.57 33.65 1.21
N TYR A 149 81.02 32.42 1.53
CA TYR A 149 82.28 32.14 2.24
C TYR A 149 82.50 30.61 2.37
N LEU A 150 83.07 30.01 1.32
CA LEU A 150 84.31 29.18 1.35
C LEU A 150 84.35 28.27 0.12
N HIS A 151 84.87 28.82 -0.98
CA HIS A 151 85.56 28.00 -1.96
C HIS A 151 86.82 27.42 -1.32
N SER A 152 86.80 26.14 -0.92
CA SER A 152 87.87 25.20 -1.21
C SER A 152 87.57 23.85 -0.57
N ILE A 153 87.32 22.86 -1.43
CA ILE A 153 87.98 21.55 -1.46
C ILE A 153 87.16 20.73 -2.48
N LYS A 154 87.67 20.75 -3.71
CA LYS A 154 87.20 19.89 -4.79
C LYS A 154 87.52 18.44 -4.41
N ASN A 155 86.52 17.58 -4.58
CA ASN A 155 86.62 16.13 -4.77
C ASN A 155 86.83 15.27 -3.51
N LYS A 156 85.75 15.05 -2.77
CA LYS A 156 85.43 13.71 -2.26
C LYS A 156 83.97 13.41 -2.58
N PHE A 157 83.74 12.42 -3.45
CA PHE A 157 82.44 11.78 -3.65
C PHE A 157 81.96 11.24 -2.29
N LEU A 158 81.11 12.00 -1.62
CA LEU A 158 80.34 11.51 -0.49
C LEU A 158 78.91 11.38 -1.02
N PHE A 159 78.53 10.14 -1.34
CA PHE A 159 77.13 9.80 -1.61
C PHE A 159 76.35 10.14 -0.34
N ILE A 160 75.77 11.36 -0.28
CA ILE A 160 74.75 11.69 0.69
C ILE A 160 73.54 10.86 0.26
N TYR A 161 73.36 9.72 0.93
CA TYR A 161 72.11 8.98 0.91
C TYR A 161 71.05 9.90 1.52
N ARG A 162 70.38 10.70 0.68
CA ARG A 162 69.25 11.53 1.12
C ARG A 162 68.15 10.53 1.44
N SER A 163 67.95 10.25 2.73
CA SER A 163 66.84 9.44 3.22
C SER A 163 65.57 9.90 2.49
N PRO A 164 64.77 8.98 1.92
CA PRO A 164 63.50 9.39 1.33
C PRO A 164 62.73 10.13 2.41
N VAL A 165 62.43 11.40 2.16
CA VAL A 165 61.59 12.21 3.04
C VAL A 165 60.27 11.45 3.11
N ARG A 166 60.00 10.82 4.26
CA ARG A 166 58.70 10.19 4.50
C ARG A 166 57.66 11.29 4.34
N ALA A 167 56.88 11.20 3.28
CA ALA A 167 55.73 12.05 3.04
C ALA A 167 54.60 11.71 4.03
N ASN A 168 54.84 11.85 5.34
CA ASN A 168 53.74 12.06 6.29
C ASN A 168 53.45 13.56 6.30
N ARG A 169 52.84 14.02 5.20
CA ARG A 169 52.44 15.42 4.95
C ARG A 169 51.09 15.80 5.62
N LEU A 170 50.53 14.96 6.47
CA LEU A 170 49.23 15.19 7.11
C LEU A 170 49.41 15.42 8.60
N ASN A 171 48.99 16.60 9.09
CA ASN A 171 48.92 16.89 10.51
C ASN A 171 47.91 15.95 11.19
N GLN A 172 48.17 15.50 12.43
CA GLN A 172 47.25 14.60 13.15
C GLN A 172 45.82 15.16 13.21
N ASP A 173 45.67 16.46 13.40
CA ASP A 173 44.37 17.14 13.44
C ASP A 173 43.64 17.11 12.08
N GLU A 174 44.38 17.13 10.97
CA GLU A 174 43.81 17.01 9.62
C GLU A 174 43.35 15.57 9.35
N ILE A 175 44.08 14.57 9.85
CA ILE A 175 43.70 13.16 9.74
C ILE A 175 42.43 12.89 10.57
N ILE A 176 42.36 13.43 11.79
CA ILE A 176 41.16 13.31 12.64
C ILE A 176 39.97 13.98 11.95
N SER A 177 40.15 15.21 11.44
CA SER A 177 39.11 15.93 10.70
C SER A 177 38.66 15.18 9.43
N ALA A 178 39.58 14.54 8.71
CA ALA A 178 39.26 13.74 7.52
C ALA A 178 38.52 12.44 7.89
N ARG A 179 38.90 11.77 8.99
CA ARG A 179 38.20 10.59 9.52
C ARG A 179 36.77 10.94 9.94
N ASP A 180 36.57 12.05 10.65
CA ASP A 180 35.24 12.50 11.07
C ASP A 180 34.34 12.83 9.88
N ARG A 181 34.89 13.49 8.84
CA ARG A 181 34.16 13.72 7.58
C ARG A 181 33.77 12.40 6.92
N ARG A 182 34.69 11.43 6.87
CA ARG A 182 34.41 10.13 6.27
C ARG A 182 33.36 9.33 7.04
N LEU A 183 33.39 9.37 8.38
CA LEU A 183 32.37 8.74 9.22
C LEU A 183 30.99 9.36 8.99
N LYS A 184 30.91 10.70 8.89
CA LYS A 184 29.66 11.41 8.54
C LYS A 184 29.14 11.00 7.16
N GLU A 185 30.02 10.90 6.16
CA GLU A 185 29.63 10.43 4.82
C GLU A 185 29.07 9.01 4.85
N VAL A 186 29.75 8.08 5.52
CA VAL A 186 29.30 6.68 5.62
C VAL A 186 27.94 6.58 6.32
N TYR A 187 27.74 7.36 7.39
CA TYR A 187 26.48 7.42 8.10
C TYR A 187 25.36 8.00 7.24
N MET A 188 25.61 9.11 6.53
CA MET A 188 24.65 9.70 5.60
C MET A 188 24.26 8.73 4.48
N TRP A 189 25.23 8.05 3.86
CA TRP A 189 24.95 7.05 2.82
C TRP A 189 24.15 5.86 3.36
N SER A 190 24.41 5.44 4.60
CA SER A 190 23.63 4.39 5.25
C SER A 190 22.17 4.83 5.44
N ILE A 191 21.93 6.04 5.96
CA ILE A 191 20.60 6.60 6.14
C ILE A 191 19.87 6.76 4.80
N LEU A 192 20.54 7.32 3.78
CA LEU A 192 19.93 7.51 2.46
C LEU A 192 19.49 6.19 1.83
N ARG A 193 20.31 5.14 1.96
CA ARG A 193 19.95 3.79 1.50
C ARG A 193 18.75 3.24 2.25
N GLU A 194 18.69 3.45 3.56
CA GLU A 194 17.60 3.01 4.42
C GLU A 194 16.28 3.71 4.04
N ILE A 195 16.29 5.05 3.93
CA ILE A 195 15.16 5.85 3.46
C ILE A 195 14.66 5.35 2.11
N PHE A 196 15.56 5.10 1.16
CA PHE A 196 15.20 4.60 -0.16
C PHE A 196 14.47 3.24 -0.10
N ILE A 197 14.97 2.31 0.72
CA ILE A 197 14.35 0.99 0.91
C ILE A 197 12.95 1.13 1.49
N TYR A 198 12.76 1.98 2.51
CA TYR A 198 11.44 2.21 3.10
C TYR A 198 10.47 2.90 2.14
N ILE A 199 10.93 3.85 1.31
CA ILE A 199 10.11 4.45 0.25
C ILE A 199 9.66 3.39 -0.76
N CYS A 200 10.58 2.51 -1.19
CA CYS A 200 10.23 1.40 -2.08
C CYS A 200 9.23 0.45 -1.43
N PHE A 201 9.42 0.10 -0.17
CA PHE A 201 8.50 -0.75 0.58
C PHE A 201 7.10 -0.12 0.69
N LEU A 202 7.00 1.15 1.11
CA LEU A 202 5.74 1.87 1.21
C LEU A 202 5.03 1.95 -0.14
N SER A 203 5.77 2.22 -1.21
CA SER A 203 5.23 2.27 -2.57
C SER A 203 4.64 0.91 -2.98
N LEU A 204 5.34 -0.19 -2.70
CA LEU A 204 4.86 -1.54 -2.96
C LEU A 204 3.62 -1.88 -2.11
N LEU A 205 3.63 -1.52 -0.83
CA LEU A 205 2.49 -1.72 0.06
C LEU A 205 1.26 -0.98 -0.47
N CYS A 206 1.38 0.29 -0.86
CA CYS A 206 0.31 1.06 -1.49
C CYS A 206 -0.21 0.43 -2.78
N ILE A 207 0.67 -0.11 -3.63
CA ILE A 207 0.26 -0.81 -4.86
C ILE A 207 -0.55 -2.07 -4.51
N VAL A 208 -0.09 -2.87 -3.54
CA VAL A 208 -0.76 -4.11 -3.12
C VAL A 208 -2.11 -3.82 -2.47
N THR A 209 -2.22 -2.79 -1.64
CA THR A 209 -3.48 -2.41 -1.00
C THR A 209 -4.47 -1.84 -2.02
N TYR A 210 -4.05 -0.89 -2.85
CA TYR A 210 -4.93 -0.31 -3.87
C TYR A 210 -5.42 -1.36 -4.88
N SER A 211 -4.55 -2.28 -5.29
CA SER A 211 -4.93 -3.36 -6.21
C SER A 211 -5.96 -4.33 -5.62
N ASN A 212 -6.11 -4.38 -4.30
CA ASN A 212 -7.11 -5.21 -3.64
C ASN A 212 -8.48 -4.51 -3.50
N HIS A 213 -8.54 -3.19 -3.64
CA HIS A 213 -9.78 -2.43 -3.51
C HIS A 213 -10.42 -2.17 -4.88
N HIS A 214 -11.72 -2.48 -5.00
CA HIS A 214 -12.48 -2.18 -6.21
C HIS A 214 -12.99 -0.73 -6.16
N PRO A 215 -12.85 0.07 -7.24
CA PRO A 215 -13.23 1.49 -7.24
C PRO A 215 -14.72 1.72 -6.93
N ASN A 216 -15.59 0.82 -7.39
CA ASN A 216 -17.04 0.94 -7.19
C ASN A 216 -17.56 0.32 -5.88
N ALA A 217 -16.68 -0.22 -5.03
CA ALA A 217 -17.09 -0.92 -3.81
C ALA A 217 -17.91 -0.02 -2.87
N PHE A 218 -17.46 1.22 -2.67
CA PHE A 218 -18.17 2.18 -1.83
C PHE A 218 -19.56 2.52 -2.37
N LEU A 219 -19.67 2.75 -3.70
CA LEU A 219 -20.94 3.09 -4.34
C LEU A 219 -21.96 1.95 -4.22
N GLN A 220 -21.49 0.71 -4.41
CA GLN A 220 -22.30 -0.49 -4.24
C GLN A 220 -22.87 -0.60 -2.82
N VAL A 221 -22.01 -0.48 -1.80
CA VAL A 221 -22.43 -0.55 -0.39
C VAL A 221 -23.39 0.59 -0.04
N ASN A 222 -23.11 1.81 -0.51
CA ASN A 222 -23.96 2.96 -0.26
C ASN A 222 -25.35 2.78 -0.91
N HIS A 223 -25.41 2.23 -2.12
CA HIS A 223 -26.67 1.89 -2.79
C HIS A 223 -27.46 0.88 -1.95
N LEU A 224 -26.87 -0.25 -1.56
CA LEU A 224 -27.55 -1.30 -0.80
C LEU A 224 -28.00 -0.81 0.59
N ARG A 225 -27.20 0.01 1.27
CA ARG A 225 -27.59 0.65 2.54
C ARG A 225 -28.81 1.54 2.34
N LYS A 226 -28.82 2.39 1.31
CA LYS A 226 -29.97 3.26 1.02
C LYS A 226 -31.19 2.48 0.56
N TYR A 227 -31.01 1.35 -0.11
CA TYR A 227 -32.08 0.55 -0.67
C TYR A 227 -32.80 -0.28 0.39
N PHE A 228 -32.04 -0.97 1.26
CA PHE A 228 -32.62 -1.83 2.30
C PHE A 228 -32.84 -1.10 3.64
N LEU A 229 -31.97 -0.15 4.03
CA LEU A 229 -32.02 0.52 5.33
C LEU A 229 -32.79 1.84 5.27
N ASN A 230 -34.02 1.76 4.75
CA ASN A 230 -34.96 2.86 4.73
C ASN A 230 -35.32 3.31 6.16
N SER A 231 -36.01 4.44 6.28
CA SER A 231 -36.49 4.93 7.58
C SER A 231 -37.28 3.89 8.35
N ASP A 232 -37.98 3.01 7.64
CA ASP A 232 -38.90 2.04 8.23
C ASP A 232 -38.14 0.91 8.92
N TYR A 233 -37.07 0.40 8.29
CA TYR A 233 -36.21 -0.62 8.90
C TYR A 233 -35.56 -0.11 10.21
N LYS A 234 -35.11 1.14 10.21
CA LYS A 234 -34.47 1.75 11.40
C LYS A 234 -35.43 2.02 12.56
N LYS A 235 -36.74 2.07 12.30
CA LYS A 235 -37.78 2.33 13.30
C LYS A 235 -38.37 1.06 13.89
N ILE A 236 -37.98 -0.12 13.40
CA ILE A 236 -38.47 -1.40 13.90
C ILE A 236 -38.05 -1.54 15.36
N SER A 237 -39.05 -1.67 16.24
CA SER A 237 -38.86 -1.82 17.68
C SER A 237 -39.66 -2.99 18.27
N THR A 238 -40.61 -3.53 17.51
CA THR A 238 -41.53 -4.60 17.95
C THR A 238 -41.61 -5.74 16.94
N ILE A 239 -41.96 -6.93 17.41
CA ILE A 239 -42.02 -8.16 16.59
C ILE A 239 -43.02 -8.00 15.43
N ASN A 240 -44.18 -7.40 15.68
CA ASN A 240 -45.17 -7.16 14.63
C ASN A 240 -44.69 -6.17 13.56
N GLN A 241 -43.94 -5.13 13.94
CA GLN A 241 -43.32 -4.23 12.95
C GLN A 241 -42.27 -4.96 12.11
N TYR A 242 -41.53 -5.88 12.71
CA TYR A 242 -40.54 -6.68 11.98
C TYR A 242 -41.20 -7.63 10.97
N TRP A 243 -42.26 -8.33 11.35
CA TRP A 243 -43.04 -9.16 10.43
C TRP A 243 -43.66 -8.35 9.30
N ASN A 244 -44.27 -7.19 9.61
CA ASN A 244 -44.80 -6.28 8.58
C ASN A 244 -43.72 -5.84 7.59
N TRP A 245 -42.50 -5.58 8.06
CA TRP A 245 -41.37 -5.25 7.21
C TRP A 245 -40.92 -6.46 6.37
N LEU A 246 -40.87 -7.66 6.94
CA LEU A 246 -40.51 -8.88 6.21
C LEU A 246 -41.48 -9.16 5.05
N GLU A 247 -42.77 -9.16 5.33
CA GLU A 247 -43.83 -9.54 4.37
C GLU A 247 -44.00 -8.53 3.24
N ASN A 248 -43.96 -7.24 3.56
CA ASN A 248 -44.30 -6.18 2.62
C ASN A 248 -43.06 -5.54 1.99
N SER A 249 -42.02 -5.23 2.77
CA SER A 249 -40.86 -4.48 2.24
C SER A 249 -39.73 -5.41 1.82
N PHE A 250 -39.34 -6.37 2.67
CA PHE A 250 -38.16 -7.19 2.43
C PHE A 250 -38.37 -8.16 1.26
N VAL A 251 -39.47 -8.92 1.26
CA VAL A 251 -39.78 -9.88 0.18
C VAL A 251 -39.93 -9.19 -1.18
N GLU A 252 -40.56 -8.02 -1.21
CA GLU A 252 -40.67 -7.23 -2.45
C GLU A 252 -39.31 -6.75 -2.95
N ASN A 253 -38.40 -6.37 -2.04
CA ASN A 253 -37.07 -5.90 -2.40
C ASN A 253 -36.17 -7.01 -2.96
N ILE A 254 -36.27 -8.24 -2.46
CA ILE A 254 -35.40 -9.35 -2.90
C ILE A 254 -35.85 -10.00 -4.22
N HIS A 255 -37.02 -9.63 -4.77
CA HIS A 255 -37.55 -10.13 -6.03
C HIS A 255 -37.82 -9.00 -7.04
N ALA A 256 -37.31 -9.14 -8.26
CA ALA A 256 -37.60 -8.22 -9.35
C ALA A 256 -39.11 -8.08 -9.61
N GLN A 257 -39.66 -6.90 -9.35
CA GLN A 257 -41.06 -6.59 -9.61
C GLN A 257 -41.28 -6.20 -11.07
N GLN A 258 -42.57 -6.07 -11.44
CA GLN A 258 -42.96 -5.56 -12.75
C GLN A 258 -42.34 -4.19 -13.05
N TRP A 259 -42.23 -3.89 -14.33
CA TRP A 259 -41.79 -2.58 -14.79
C TRP A 259 -42.85 -1.51 -14.53
N TYR A 260 -42.44 -0.24 -14.58
CA TYR A 260 -43.34 0.90 -14.36
C TYR A 260 -44.52 0.96 -15.34
N ASN A 261 -44.39 0.29 -16.49
CA ASN A 261 -45.41 0.17 -17.53
C ASN A 261 -46.29 -1.09 -17.37
N GLY A 262 -46.14 -1.85 -16.28
CA GLY A 262 -46.89 -3.09 -16.03
C GLY A 262 -46.32 -4.33 -16.73
N ASP A 263 -45.25 -4.20 -17.51
CA ASP A 263 -44.63 -5.35 -18.16
C ASP A 263 -43.95 -6.26 -17.14
N ALA A 264 -44.05 -7.57 -17.37
CA ALA A 264 -43.34 -8.55 -16.56
C ALA A 264 -41.81 -8.40 -16.69
N ALA A 265 -41.10 -8.58 -15.58
CA ALA A 265 -39.63 -8.57 -15.51
C ALA A 265 -39.01 -9.83 -16.15
N ARG A 266 -39.20 -10.02 -17.46
CA ARG A 266 -38.64 -11.15 -18.21
C ARG A 266 -37.11 -11.12 -18.14
N ASN A 267 -36.48 -12.29 -17.99
CA ASN A 267 -35.04 -12.49 -17.87
C ASN A 267 -34.37 -11.87 -16.61
N LEU A 268 -35.16 -11.38 -15.65
CA LEU A 268 -34.67 -10.87 -14.37
C LEU A 268 -34.92 -11.86 -13.21
N SER A 269 -35.03 -13.15 -13.54
CA SER A 269 -35.15 -14.19 -12.51
C SER A 269 -33.91 -14.20 -11.61
N GLY A 270 -34.13 -14.11 -10.30
CA GLY A 270 -33.09 -14.02 -9.29
C GLY A 270 -32.46 -12.64 -9.15
N TYR A 271 -32.92 -11.60 -9.87
CA TYR A 271 -32.54 -10.23 -9.57
C TYR A 271 -33.41 -9.67 -8.43
N ILE A 272 -32.81 -8.79 -7.64
CA ILE A 272 -33.56 -8.00 -6.65
C ILE A 272 -34.30 -6.86 -7.38
N ASN A 273 -35.20 -6.15 -6.69
CA ASN A 273 -36.07 -5.16 -7.32
C ASN A 273 -35.35 -3.88 -7.81
N ASP A 274 -34.05 -3.74 -7.53
CA ASP A 274 -33.18 -2.75 -8.18
C ASP A 274 -32.82 -3.08 -9.64
N LYS A 275 -33.14 -4.30 -10.08
CA LYS A 275 -32.95 -4.84 -11.44
C LYS A 275 -31.48 -4.84 -11.90
N SER A 276 -30.55 -4.69 -10.96
CA SER A 276 -29.10 -4.57 -11.20
C SER A 276 -28.32 -5.63 -10.45
N ASN A 277 -28.69 -5.89 -9.20
CA ASN A 277 -28.06 -6.91 -8.37
C ASN A 277 -28.79 -8.24 -8.49
N ARG A 278 -28.02 -9.30 -8.73
CA ARG A 278 -28.51 -10.68 -8.80
C ARG A 278 -28.22 -11.41 -7.50
N LEU A 279 -29.24 -12.04 -6.93
CA LEU A 279 -29.11 -12.96 -5.81
C LEU A 279 -28.41 -14.25 -6.26
N ILE A 280 -27.46 -14.70 -5.45
CA ILE A 280 -26.73 -15.95 -5.63
C ILE A 280 -27.35 -16.98 -4.69
N GLY A 281 -28.04 -17.97 -5.25
CA GLY A 281 -28.86 -18.89 -4.48
C GLY A 281 -30.16 -18.24 -3.98
N TRP A 282 -30.42 -18.32 -2.68
CA TRP A 282 -31.58 -17.73 -2.01
C TRP A 282 -31.15 -16.96 -0.76
N VAL A 283 -32.07 -16.20 -0.17
CA VAL A 283 -31.86 -15.59 1.14
C VAL A 283 -32.14 -16.63 2.22
N THR A 284 -31.39 -16.60 3.31
CA THR A 284 -31.63 -17.44 4.50
C THR A 284 -31.98 -16.54 5.69
N MET A 285 -33.01 -16.91 6.46
CA MET A 285 -33.36 -16.29 7.74
C MET A 285 -33.08 -17.30 8.84
N ARG A 286 -32.10 -17.00 9.68
CA ARG A 286 -31.65 -17.84 10.78
C ARG A 286 -32.08 -17.25 12.10
N GLN A 287 -32.53 -18.09 13.01
CA GLN A 287 -32.99 -17.71 14.32
C GLN A 287 -32.22 -18.41 15.42
N LEU A 288 -31.93 -17.62 16.45
CA LEU A 288 -31.27 -18.04 17.67
C LEU A 288 -32.20 -17.78 18.85
N ARG A 289 -32.44 -18.83 19.64
CA ARG A 289 -33.39 -18.84 20.75
C ARG A 289 -32.79 -19.47 22.00
N LEU A 290 -33.37 -19.10 23.14
CA LEU A 290 -33.04 -19.67 24.45
C LEU A 290 -33.91 -20.87 24.79
N LYS A 291 -33.39 -21.75 25.64
CA LYS A 291 -34.18 -22.82 26.26
C LYS A 291 -35.27 -22.24 27.16
N SER A 292 -36.49 -22.76 27.04
CA SER A 292 -37.69 -22.33 27.80
C SER A 292 -37.52 -22.28 29.32
N GLN A 293 -36.63 -23.08 29.89
CA GLN A 293 -36.43 -23.23 31.34
C GLN A 293 -35.21 -22.46 31.88
N SER A 294 -34.55 -21.65 31.07
CA SER A 294 -33.37 -20.89 31.51
C SER A 294 -33.78 -19.65 32.30
N CYS A 295 -33.29 -19.53 33.55
CA CYS A 295 -33.47 -18.34 34.40
C CYS A 295 -32.56 -17.17 33.96
N GLN A 296 -31.66 -17.40 33.01
CA GLN A 296 -30.75 -16.40 32.45
C GLN A 296 -31.30 -15.93 31.10
N TYR A 297 -31.77 -14.69 31.07
CA TYR A 297 -32.45 -14.11 29.92
C TYR A 297 -31.51 -13.58 28.84
N ASP A 298 -30.21 -13.44 29.12
CA ASP A 298 -29.22 -13.00 28.15
C ASP A 298 -28.68 -14.17 27.34
N TYR A 299 -28.32 -13.92 26.08
CA TYR A 299 -27.87 -14.96 25.17
C TYR A 299 -26.46 -15.47 25.54
N SER A 300 -26.31 -16.79 25.62
CA SER A 300 -25.03 -17.48 25.76
C SER A 300 -25.05 -18.82 25.01
N SER A 301 -23.89 -19.31 24.59
CA SER A 301 -23.82 -20.61 23.91
C SER A 301 -24.26 -21.79 24.79
N SER A 302 -24.33 -21.61 26.11
CA SER A 302 -24.79 -22.63 27.07
C SER A 302 -26.32 -22.72 27.20
N ASN A 303 -27.03 -21.59 27.09
CA ASN A 303 -28.49 -21.53 27.21
C ASN A 303 -29.22 -21.50 25.85
N GLU A 304 -28.48 -21.55 24.74
CA GLU A 304 -29.02 -21.77 23.39
C GLU A 304 -29.83 -23.06 23.31
N ASP A 305 -31.02 -22.98 22.72
CA ASP A 305 -31.85 -24.15 22.43
C ASP A 305 -31.40 -24.88 21.16
N LYS A 306 -31.28 -26.20 21.27
CA LYS A 306 -30.75 -27.10 20.24
C LYS A 306 -31.68 -28.26 19.90
N GLN A 307 -32.90 -28.24 20.43
CA GLN A 307 -33.89 -29.29 20.17
C GLN A 307 -34.56 -29.07 18.81
N SER A 308 -35.08 -30.13 18.20
CA SER A 308 -35.89 -29.99 16.97
C SER A 308 -37.35 -30.06 17.35
N TYR A 309 -38.14 -29.14 16.80
CA TYR A 309 -39.56 -29.01 17.09
C TYR A 309 -40.39 -29.20 15.82
N GLN A 310 -41.68 -29.42 16.04
CA GLN A 310 -42.70 -29.25 15.02
C GLN A 310 -43.15 -27.78 14.97
N PRO A 311 -43.84 -27.37 13.89
CA PRO A 311 -44.34 -26.01 13.74
C PRO A 311 -45.11 -25.50 14.97
N GLY A 312 -44.76 -24.28 15.41
CA GLY A 312 -45.32 -23.67 16.62
C GLY A 312 -44.53 -23.93 17.91
N TRP A 313 -43.28 -24.43 17.83
CA TRP A 313 -42.46 -24.81 19.00
C TRP A 313 -43.09 -25.93 19.84
N LEU A 314 -43.76 -26.86 19.16
CA LEU A 314 -44.45 -28.00 19.77
C LEU A 314 -43.65 -29.29 19.55
N ASN A 315 -43.81 -30.27 20.44
CA ASN A 315 -43.18 -31.59 20.26
C ASN A 315 -43.93 -32.45 19.24
N GLU A 316 -45.25 -32.30 19.17
CA GLU A 316 -46.13 -33.04 18.27
C GLU A 316 -47.17 -32.08 17.66
N THR A 317 -47.48 -32.27 16.38
CA THR A 317 -48.51 -31.50 15.66
C THR A 317 -49.37 -32.44 14.83
N ILE A 318 -50.69 -32.20 14.82
CA ILE A 318 -51.65 -32.97 14.02
C ILE A 318 -51.71 -32.43 12.57
N GLU A 319 -51.37 -31.16 12.38
CA GLU A 319 -51.43 -30.49 11.08
C GLU A 319 -50.18 -30.75 10.21
N THR A 320 -50.41 -30.96 8.92
CA THR A 320 -49.35 -31.11 7.92
C THR A 320 -49.03 -29.77 7.28
N TYR A 321 -47.84 -29.24 7.56
CA TYR A 321 -47.32 -28.01 6.96
C TYR A 321 -46.43 -28.31 5.74
N SER A 322 -46.11 -27.28 4.98
CA SER A 322 -45.15 -27.39 3.88
C SER A 322 -43.76 -27.82 4.41
N LEU A 323 -42.96 -28.45 3.55
CA LEU A 323 -41.62 -28.91 3.92
C LEU A 323 -40.71 -27.76 4.37
N SER A 324 -40.81 -26.59 3.72
CA SER A 324 -40.02 -25.41 4.08
C SER A 324 -40.35 -24.88 5.48
N ILE A 325 -41.63 -24.90 5.87
CA ILE A 325 -42.07 -24.47 7.20
C ILE A 325 -41.64 -25.51 8.23
N SER A 326 -41.90 -26.80 8.01
CA SER A 326 -41.52 -27.82 8.98
C SER A 326 -39.99 -27.89 9.21
N GLN A 327 -39.18 -27.73 8.16
CA GLN A 327 -37.73 -27.65 8.28
C GLN A 327 -37.27 -26.42 9.06
N SER A 328 -38.03 -25.32 9.07
CA SER A 328 -37.67 -24.10 9.80
C SER A 328 -37.79 -24.21 11.32
N PHE A 329 -38.38 -25.27 11.85
CA PHE A 329 -38.43 -25.58 13.28
C PHE A 329 -37.41 -26.67 13.69
N GLN A 330 -36.59 -27.14 12.75
CA GLN A 330 -35.51 -28.10 13.01
C GLN A 330 -34.19 -27.37 13.26
N TYR A 331 -33.50 -27.77 14.32
CA TYR A 331 -32.21 -27.20 14.66
C TYR A 331 -31.12 -27.71 13.72
N GLN A 332 -30.28 -26.80 13.22
CA GLN A 332 -29.14 -27.13 12.37
C GLN A 332 -27.83 -26.62 12.99
N SER A 333 -26.78 -27.45 12.89
CA SER A 333 -25.47 -27.10 13.43
C SER A 333 -24.71 -26.15 12.50
N SER A 334 -23.77 -25.38 13.04
CA SER A 334 -22.94 -24.45 12.24
C SER A 334 -22.14 -25.16 11.13
N LYS A 335 -21.81 -26.44 11.31
CA LYS A 335 -21.07 -27.23 10.32
C LYS A 335 -21.95 -27.61 9.13
N ASP A 336 -23.21 -27.92 9.38
CA ASP A 336 -24.17 -28.28 8.32
C ASP A 336 -24.53 -27.07 7.47
N LEU A 337 -24.48 -25.89 8.09
CA LEU A 337 -24.83 -24.61 7.48
C LEU A 337 -23.66 -23.87 6.82
N ASP A 338 -22.42 -24.30 7.06
CA ASP A 338 -21.20 -23.57 6.67
C ASP A 338 -21.25 -22.09 7.13
N THR A 339 -21.82 -21.83 8.32
CA THR A 339 -22.01 -20.49 8.92
C THR A 339 -21.06 -20.27 10.10
N TYR A 340 -20.68 -19.01 10.30
CA TYR A 340 -19.71 -18.61 11.31
C TYR A 340 -20.36 -17.72 12.37
N THR A 341 -19.69 -17.57 13.50
CA THR A 341 -20.16 -16.70 14.57
C THR A 341 -20.24 -15.26 14.08
N TYR A 342 -21.38 -14.63 14.29
CA TYR A 342 -21.61 -13.21 14.02
C TYR A 342 -21.63 -12.44 15.35
N VAL A 343 -20.89 -11.34 15.42
CA VAL A 343 -20.83 -10.48 16.60
C VAL A 343 -21.71 -9.26 16.34
N GLY A 344 -22.78 -9.13 17.14
CA GLY A 344 -23.67 -7.97 17.18
C GLY A 344 -23.27 -6.98 18.25
N ASP A 345 -24.11 -5.97 18.47
CA ASP A 345 -23.87 -4.93 19.48
C ASP A 345 -24.18 -5.44 20.90
N HIS A 346 -25.15 -6.37 21.02
CA HIS A 346 -25.64 -6.88 22.31
C HIS A 346 -25.30 -8.36 22.56
N GLY A 347 -24.77 -9.07 21.57
CA GLY A 347 -24.43 -10.49 21.73
C GLY A 347 -23.49 -11.04 20.67
N SER A 348 -22.89 -12.19 21.00
CA SER A 348 -22.16 -13.02 20.04
C SER A 348 -22.98 -14.26 19.72
N TYR A 349 -23.23 -14.47 18.44
CA TYR A 349 -24.20 -15.44 17.94
C TYR A 349 -23.48 -16.51 17.12
N PRO A 350 -23.48 -17.79 17.53
CA PRO A 350 -22.86 -18.88 16.78
C PRO A 350 -23.56 -19.06 15.42
N GLY A 351 -22.94 -19.81 14.51
CA GLY A 351 -23.51 -20.12 13.19
C GLY A 351 -24.71 -21.07 13.22
N SER A 352 -24.98 -21.74 14.35
CA SER A 352 -26.14 -22.64 14.50
C SER A 352 -27.48 -21.89 14.52
N GLY A 353 -28.57 -22.65 14.40
CA GLY A 353 -29.91 -22.12 14.63
C GLY A 353 -30.98 -22.83 13.82
N TYR A 354 -32.16 -22.21 13.84
CA TYR A 354 -33.34 -22.62 13.09
C TYR A 354 -33.44 -21.76 11.83
N ILE A 355 -33.65 -22.36 10.66
CA ILE A 355 -33.53 -21.63 9.39
C ILE A 355 -34.76 -21.76 8.54
N TYR A 356 -35.23 -20.60 8.09
CA TYR A 356 -36.17 -20.49 6.99
C TYR A 356 -35.44 -20.01 5.74
N GLU A 357 -35.71 -20.66 4.62
CA GLU A 357 -35.10 -20.33 3.32
C GLU A 357 -36.12 -19.64 2.43
N PHE A 358 -35.78 -18.47 1.89
CA PHE A 358 -36.65 -17.74 0.96
C PHE A 358 -36.56 -18.35 -0.44
N ARG A 359 -37.26 -19.46 -0.65
CA ARG A 359 -37.34 -20.16 -1.94
C ARG A 359 -38.74 -20.05 -2.55
N GLY A 360 -38.80 -19.81 -3.86
CA GLY A 360 -40.04 -19.91 -4.64
C GLY A 360 -40.53 -18.57 -5.18
N ARG A 361 -41.84 -18.47 -5.38
CA ARG A 361 -42.50 -17.26 -5.91
C ARG A 361 -42.84 -16.31 -4.77
N LEU A 362 -42.98 -15.02 -5.11
CA LEU A 362 -43.31 -13.98 -4.16
C LEU A 362 -44.59 -14.27 -3.34
N SER A 363 -45.65 -14.77 -4.00
CA SER A 363 -46.91 -15.15 -3.33
C SER A 363 -46.72 -16.24 -2.28
N ASP A 364 -45.87 -17.22 -2.59
CA ASP A 364 -45.61 -18.37 -1.72
C ASP A 364 -44.78 -17.92 -0.52
N LEU A 365 -43.83 -17.00 -0.72
CA LEU A 365 -43.04 -16.40 0.35
C LEU A 365 -43.89 -15.57 1.30
N GLN A 366 -44.78 -14.73 0.78
CA GLN A 366 -45.69 -13.94 1.61
C GLN A 366 -46.63 -14.82 2.42
N SER A 367 -47.23 -15.85 1.79
CA SER A 367 -48.07 -16.84 2.47
C SER A 367 -47.29 -17.57 3.58
N ASN A 368 -46.09 -18.08 3.28
CA ASN A 368 -45.27 -18.79 4.26
C ASN A 368 -44.84 -17.88 5.41
N LEU A 369 -44.49 -16.62 5.15
CA LEU A 369 -44.15 -15.67 6.23
C LEU A 369 -45.34 -15.40 7.13
N SER A 370 -46.53 -15.22 6.56
CA SER A 370 -47.76 -15.05 7.35
C SER A 370 -48.05 -16.27 8.22
N GLN A 371 -47.79 -17.48 7.69
CA GLN A 371 -47.90 -18.72 8.47
C GLN A 371 -46.84 -18.81 9.57
N LEU A 372 -45.59 -18.40 9.31
CA LEU A 372 -44.56 -18.35 10.34
C LEU A 372 -44.88 -17.32 11.43
N HIS A 373 -45.53 -16.21 11.07
CA HIS A 373 -46.00 -15.22 12.03
C HIS A 373 -47.10 -15.78 12.92
N THR A 374 -48.10 -16.47 12.36
CA THR A 374 -49.19 -17.10 13.15
C THR A 374 -48.69 -18.24 14.02
N LEU A 375 -47.69 -19.00 13.56
CA LEU A 375 -47.02 -20.05 14.32
C LEU A 375 -46.05 -19.50 15.39
N GLY A 376 -45.88 -18.19 15.48
CA GLY A 376 -44.97 -17.59 16.46
C GLY A 376 -43.52 -18.01 16.26
N TRP A 377 -43.05 -18.11 15.01
CA TRP A 377 -41.66 -18.49 14.73
C TRP A 377 -40.69 -17.57 15.49
N ILE A 378 -40.94 -16.25 15.47
CA ILE A 378 -40.29 -15.27 16.35
C ILE A 378 -41.16 -15.03 17.58
N ASP A 379 -40.59 -15.33 18.75
CA ASP A 379 -41.27 -15.32 20.04
C ASP A 379 -40.40 -14.68 21.15
N ASN A 380 -40.90 -14.70 22.39
CA ASN A 380 -40.20 -14.13 23.55
C ASN A 380 -38.88 -14.84 23.89
N GLN A 381 -38.66 -16.07 23.39
CA GLN A 381 -37.42 -16.83 23.61
C GLN A 381 -36.36 -16.51 22.57
N THR A 382 -36.75 -15.86 21.48
CA THR A 382 -35.85 -15.43 20.41
C THR A 382 -34.94 -14.33 20.91
N ARG A 383 -33.66 -14.39 20.55
CA ARG A 383 -32.64 -13.38 20.92
C ARG A 383 -31.99 -12.73 19.72
N ALA A 384 -31.87 -13.45 18.62
CA ALA A 384 -31.43 -12.87 17.37
C ALA A 384 -32.10 -13.53 16.17
N VAL A 385 -32.40 -12.72 15.18
CA VAL A 385 -32.76 -13.16 13.83
C VAL A 385 -31.74 -12.56 12.86
N ILE A 386 -31.08 -13.42 12.11
CA ILE A 386 -30.01 -13.07 11.17
C ILE A 386 -30.48 -13.44 9.76
N ILE A 387 -30.56 -12.46 8.87
CA ILE A 387 -30.86 -12.68 7.46
C ILE A 387 -29.58 -12.53 6.65
N GLU A 388 -29.21 -13.57 5.92
CA GLU A 388 -27.97 -13.63 5.15
C GLU A 388 -28.33 -13.72 3.65
N LEU A 389 -27.72 -12.86 2.84
CA LEU A 389 -27.89 -12.84 1.39
C LEU A 389 -26.57 -12.57 0.66
N SER A 390 -26.44 -13.16 -0.51
CA SER A 390 -25.27 -13.04 -1.37
C SER A 390 -25.70 -12.43 -2.70
N LEU A 391 -25.15 -11.27 -3.04
CA LEU A 391 -25.46 -10.53 -4.26
C LEU A 391 -24.27 -10.50 -5.20
N TYR A 392 -24.55 -10.44 -6.49
CA TYR A 392 -23.58 -10.16 -7.53
C TYR A 392 -24.10 -9.03 -8.41
N ASN A 393 -23.31 -7.98 -8.58
CA ASN A 393 -23.59 -6.91 -9.53
C ASN A 393 -22.83 -7.19 -10.83
N PRO A 394 -23.49 -7.55 -11.95
CA PRO A 394 -22.81 -7.81 -13.22
C PRO A 394 -22.19 -6.54 -13.83
N ASN A 395 -22.76 -5.36 -13.57
CA ASN A 395 -22.27 -4.09 -14.13
C ASN A 395 -20.97 -3.65 -13.45
N ALA A 396 -20.88 -3.83 -12.13
CA ALA A 396 -19.69 -3.51 -11.35
C ALA A 396 -18.74 -4.70 -11.16
N GLN A 397 -19.12 -5.90 -11.61
CA GLN A 397 -18.41 -7.17 -11.43
C GLN A 397 -18.02 -7.44 -9.97
N LEU A 398 -18.92 -7.11 -9.04
CA LEU A 398 -18.64 -7.12 -7.61
C LEU A 398 -19.63 -8.01 -6.88
N PHE A 399 -19.12 -8.88 -6.02
CA PHE A 399 -19.93 -9.66 -5.11
C PHE A 399 -20.19 -8.85 -3.85
N THR A 400 -21.31 -9.08 -3.18
CA THR A 400 -21.61 -8.40 -1.92
C THR A 400 -22.32 -9.37 -0.98
N SER A 401 -21.77 -9.55 0.22
CA SER A 401 -22.44 -10.25 1.30
C SER A 401 -23.28 -9.23 2.09
N GLY A 402 -24.57 -9.49 2.22
CA GLY A 402 -25.49 -8.71 3.04
C GLY A 402 -25.93 -9.52 4.26
N ILE A 403 -25.77 -8.95 5.44
CA ILE A 403 -26.22 -9.54 6.71
C ILE A 403 -27.09 -8.52 7.42
N PHE A 404 -28.34 -8.89 7.71
CA PHE A 404 -29.22 -8.14 8.59
C PHE A 404 -29.27 -8.86 9.92
N LEU A 405 -29.03 -8.16 11.01
CA LEU A 405 -29.14 -8.71 12.35
C LEU A 405 -30.23 -7.94 13.08
N MET A 406 -31.18 -8.67 13.64
CA MET A 406 -32.20 -8.14 14.53
C MET A 406 -32.00 -8.74 15.91
N GLU A 407 -31.51 -7.93 16.86
CA GLU A 407 -31.30 -8.35 18.25
C GLU A 407 -32.55 -8.06 19.08
N ILE A 408 -33.03 -9.06 19.82
CA ILE A 408 -34.16 -8.93 20.74
C ILE A 408 -33.60 -9.01 22.16
N LEU A 409 -33.66 -7.89 22.89
CA LEU A 409 -33.19 -7.85 24.28
C LEU A 409 -34.16 -8.59 25.20
N SER A 410 -33.67 -8.95 26.38
CA SER A 410 -34.47 -9.52 27.47
C SER A 410 -35.63 -8.62 27.91
N THR A 411 -35.56 -7.30 27.66
CA THR A 411 -36.64 -6.34 27.90
C THR A 411 -37.75 -6.38 26.83
N GLY A 412 -37.56 -7.12 25.73
CA GLY A 412 -38.50 -7.22 24.61
C GLY A 412 -38.31 -6.17 23.51
N GLY A 413 -37.35 -5.24 23.66
CA GLY A 413 -37.00 -4.28 22.62
C GLY A 413 -36.23 -4.94 21.47
N MET A 414 -36.48 -4.49 20.24
CA MET A 414 -35.80 -4.96 19.02
C MET A 414 -34.83 -3.91 18.48
N TYR A 415 -33.62 -4.33 18.12
CA TYR A 415 -32.55 -3.47 17.63
C TYR A 415 -32.06 -3.95 16.26
N PRO A 416 -32.46 -3.27 15.17
CA PRO A 416 -32.02 -3.60 13.82
C PRO A 416 -30.61 -3.09 13.56
N SER A 417 -29.76 -3.97 13.04
CA SER A 417 -28.47 -3.64 12.44
C SER A 417 -28.34 -4.33 11.08
N ALA A 418 -27.44 -3.82 10.23
CA ALA A 418 -27.17 -4.42 8.94
C ALA A 418 -25.75 -4.09 8.46
N ARG A 419 -25.16 -5.06 7.78
CA ARG A 419 -23.80 -5.02 7.27
C ARG A 419 -23.78 -5.49 5.82
N PHE A 420 -23.12 -4.70 4.97
CA PHE A 420 -22.92 -5.04 3.56
C PHE A 420 -21.43 -4.98 3.26
N GLU A 421 -20.87 -6.10 2.83
CA GLU A 421 -19.44 -6.23 2.55
C GLU A 421 -19.19 -6.60 1.09
N PRO A 422 -18.58 -5.69 0.31
CA PRO A 422 -18.24 -5.96 -1.08
C PRO A 422 -16.99 -6.83 -1.15
N MET A 423 -16.99 -7.81 -2.04
CA MET A 423 -15.85 -8.68 -2.28
C MET A 423 -15.55 -8.81 -3.77
N ASN A 424 -14.27 -8.70 -4.11
CA ASN A 424 -13.78 -9.04 -5.43
C ASN A 424 -13.28 -10.49 -5.42
N PHE A 425 -13.80 -11.31 -6.34
CA PHE A 425 -13.38 -12.70 -6.51
C PHE A 425 -12.14 -12.84 -7.41
N ASP A 426 -11.83 -11.83 -8.21
CA ASP A 426 -10.65 -11.83 -9.07
C ASP A 426 -9.39 -11.54 -8.25
N ALA A 427 -8.75 -12.64 -7.81
CA ALA A 427 -7.57 -12.57 -6.97
C ALA A 427 -6.33 -12.00 -7.69
N PHE A 428 -6.28 -12.07 -9.02
CA PHE A 428 -5.19 -11.53 -9.82
C PHE A 428 -5.76 -11.00 -11.14
N THR A 429 -5.87 -9.67 -11.24
CA THR A 429 -6.37 -9.03 -12.47
C THR A 429 -5.26 -8.85 -13.50
N SER A 430 -3.99 -8.78 -13.05
CA SER A 430 -2.84 -8.54 -13.93
C SER A 430 -1.59 -9.31 -13.50
N THR A 431 -0.71 -9.61 -14.47
CA THR A 431 0.63 -10.17 -14.22
C THR A 431 1.50 -9.23 -13.39
N PHE A 432 1.28 -7.92 -13.51
CA PHE A 432 1.96 -6.90 -12.71
C PHE A 432 1.65 -7.03 -11.20
N GLN A 433 0.40 -7.32 -10.84
CA GLN A 433 0.01 -7.54 -9.44
C GLN A 433 0.72 -8.75 -8.84
N LEU A 434 0.85 -9.85 -9.60
CA LEU A 434 1.60 -11.04 -9.19
C LEU A 434 3.08 -10.74 -8.93
N ILE A 435 3.72 -10.00 -9.85
CA ILE A 435 5.12 -9.58 -9.70
C ILE A 435 5.27 -8.67 -8.47
N SER A 436 4.35 -7.73 -8.27
CA SER A 436 4.38 -6.80 -7.14
C SER A 436 4.29 -7.52 -5.80
N ILE A 437 3.40 -8.53 -5.68
CA ILE A 437 3.30 -9.37 -4.49
C ILE A 437 4.60 -10.17 -4.27
N PHE A 438 5.19 -10.72 -5.34
CA PHE A 438 6.45 -11.46 -5.23
C PHE A 438 7.61 -10.57 -4.76
N VAL A 439 7.71 -9.35 -5.29
CA VAL A 439 8.71 -8.36 -4.84
C VAL A 439 8.45 -7.95 -3.40
N TYR A 440 7.19 -7.75 -3.00
CA TYR A 440 6.81 -7.47 -1.62
C TYR A 440 7.25 -8.59 -0.67
N MET A 441 7.09 -9.86 -1.05
CA MET A 441 7.60 -11.01 -0.27
C MET A 441 9.11 -10.98 -0.09
N ILE A 442 9.87 -10.65 -1.15
CA ILE A 442 11.33 -10.54 -1.08
C ILE A 442 11.73 -9.41 -0.12
N MET A 443 11.02 -8.28 -0.15
CA MET A 443 11.28 -7.15 0.77
C MET A 443 11.03 -7.54 2.23
N ILE A 444 9.97 -8.29 2.53
CA ILE A 444 9.72 -8.78 3.90
C ILE A 444 10.85 -9.71 4.37
N LEU A 445 11.33 -10.62 3.50
CA LEU A 445 12.46 -11.49 3.83
C LEU A 445 13.74 -10.69 4.10
N TYR A 446 13.96 -9.61 3.35
CA TYR A 446 15.06 -8.69 3.59
C TYR A 446 14.96 -7.99 4.95
N PHE A 447 13.78 -7.51 5.35
CA PHE A 447 13.56 -6.92 6.67
C PHE A 447 13.76 -7.92 7.81
N ILE A 448 13.31 -9.16 7.66
CA ILE A 448 13.61 -10.23 8.62
C ILE A 448 15.12 -10.40 8.79
N TRP A 449 15.87 -10.42 7.68
CA TRP A 449 17.31 -10.58 7.76
C TRP A 449 18.00 -9.41 8.47
N ILE A 450 17.54 -8.17 8.24
CA ILE A 450 18.03 -7.00 8.98
C ILE A 450 17.72 -7.15 10.47
N GLU A 451 16.47 -7.47 10.82
CA GLU A 451 16.04 -7.56 12.22
C GLU A 451 16.78 -8.67 12.97
N ILE A 452 17.02 -9.84 12.34
CA ILE A 452 17.83 -10.91 12.92
C ILE A 452 19.26 -10.42 13.19
N ARG A 453 19.86 -9.63 12.28
CA ARG A 453 21.20 -9.07 12.49
C ARG A 453 21.21 -8.03 13.62
N LEU A 454 20.18 -7.19 13.69
CA LEU A 454 20.03 -6.17 14.72
C LEU A 454 19.87 -6.82 16.10
N LEU A 455 19.05 -7.86 16.19
CA LEU A 455 18.84 -8.67 17.39
C LEU A 455 20.13 -9.38 17.83
N LYS A 456 20.90 -9.96 16.89
CA LYS A 456 22.21 -10.56 17.22
C LYS A 456 23.23 -9.55 17.75
N LYS A 457 23.19 -8.30 17.26
CA LYS A 457 24.11 -7.23 17.67
C LYS A 457 23.73 -6.63 19.03
N LEU A 458 22.45 -6.37 19.27
CA LEU A 458 21.95 -5.66 20.46
C LEU A 458 21.53 -6.59 21.61
N LYS A 459 21.27 -7.88 21.34
CA LYS A 459 20.82 -8.89 22.33
C LYS A 459 19.66 -8.37 23.16
N TRP A 460 19.78 -8.34 24.49
CA TRP A 460 18.73 -7.88 25.41
C TRP A 460 18.41 -6.39 25.30
N ASN A 461 19.36 -5.56 24.87
CA ASN A 461 19.12 -4.12 24.68
C ASN A 461 18.20 -3.83 23.50
N TYR A 462 17.94 -4.83 22.64
CA TYR A 462 16.98 -4.73 21.56
C TYR A 462 15.56 -4.51 22.09
N PHE A 463 15.14 -5.30 23.08
CA PHE A 463 13.79 -5.24 23.67
C PHE A 463 13.54 -3.99 24.51
N GLN A 464 14.56 -3.17 24.76
CA GLN A 464 14.38 -1.89 25.43
C GLN A 464 13.97 -0.78 24.45
N ARG A 465 14.08 -1.01 23.13
CA ARG A 465 13.76 -0.01 22.11
C ARG A 465 12.33 -0.16 21.62
N CYS A 466 11.52 0.89 21.79
CA CYS A 466 10.13 0.91 21.29
C CYS A 466 10.03 0.62 19.78
N TRP A 467 10.92 1.20 18.97
CA TRP A 467 10.97 1.01 17.52
C TRP A 467 11.14 -0.45 17.08
N SER A 468 11.88 -1.24 17.85
CA SER A 468 12.07 -2.66 17.55
C SER A 468 10.77 -3.46 17.63
N TYR A 469 9.84 -3.08 18.52
CA TYR A 469 8.51 -3.71 18.57
C TYR A 469 7.65 -3.35 17.37
N ILE A 470 7.75 -2.12 16.86
CA ILE A 470 7.02 -1.67 15.68
C ILE A 470 7.49 -2.44 14.44
N GLU A 471 8.82 -2.55 14.24
CA GLU A 471 9.40 -3.31 13.12
C GLU A 471 9.00 -4.79 13.16
N ILE A 472 9.04 -5.43 14.33
CA ILE A 472 8.53 -6.80 14.50
C ILE A 472 7.03 -6.86 14.17
N GLY A 473 6.25 -5.89 14.63
CA GLY A 473 4.82 -5.78 14.33
C GLY A 473 4.55 -5.74 12.83
N ILE A 474 5.25 -4.87 12.09
CA ILE A 474 5.12 -4.76 10.63
C ILE A 474 5.48 -6.08 9.95
N ILE A 475 6.56 -6.75 10.36
CA ILE A 475 6.96 -8.05 9.79
C ILE A 475 5.91 -9.13 10.06
N VAL A 476 5.42 -9.24 11.29
CA VAL A 476 4.41 -10.23 11.68
C VAL A 476 3.11 -9.97 10.93
N CYS A 477 2.60 -8.73 10.95
CA CYS A 477 1.40 -8.34 10.21
C CYS A 477 1.55 -8.66 8.71
N SER A 478 2.69 -8.32 8.11
CA SER A 478 2.95 -8.59 6.69
C SER A 478 2.92 -10.08 6.34
N TRP A 479 3.53 -10.96 7.16
CA TRP A 479 3.44 -12.40 6.94
C TRP A 479 2.03 -12.94 7.16
N THR A 480 1.33 -12.48 8.18
CA THR A 480 -0.06 -12.88 8.41
C THR A 480 -0.97 -12.47 7.26
N SER A 481 -0.79 -11.27 6.69
CA SER A 481 -1.51 -10.82 5.50
C SER A 481 -1.31 -11.75 4.31
N VAL A 482 -0.09 -12.24 4.10
CA VAL A 482 0.23 -13.17 3.00
C VAL A 482 -0.47 -14.51 3.19
N VAL A 483 -0.45 -15.05 4.40
CA VAL A 483 -1.15 -16.31 4.74
C VAL A 483 -2.66 -16.15 4.52
N LEU A 484 -3.25 -15.07 5.02
CA LEU A 484 -4.68 -14.78 4.84
C LEU A 484 -5.04 -14.55 3.37
N TYR A 485 -4.15 -13.93 2.59
CA TYR A 485 -4.35 -13.76 1.15
C TYR A 485 -4.44 -15.11 0.42
N ILE A 486 -3.53 -16.04 0.76
CA ILE A 486 -3.55 -17.41 0.20
C ILE A 486 -4.82 -18.15 0.64
N TRP A 487 -5.24 -17.97 1.89
CA TRP A 487 -6.49 -18.55 2.37
C TRP A 487 -7.70 -17.99 1.63
N ARG A 488 -7.82 -16.66 1.49
CA ARG A 488 -8.86 -15.99 0.69
C ARG A 488 -8.90 -16.55 -0.73
N TYR A 489 -7.75 -16.71 -1.38
CA TYR A 489 -7.67 -17.29 -2.72
C TYR A 489 -8.22 -18.72 -2.79
N LYS A 490 -7.83 -19.58 -1.84
CA LYS A 490 -8.35 -20.96 -1.76
C LYS A 490 -9.87 -20.97 -1.56
N GLU A 491 -10.37 -20.06 -0.73
CA GLU A 491 -11.79 -19.96 -0.43
C GLU A 491 -12.60 -19.46 -1.63
N CYS A 492 -12.14 -18.42 -2.32
CA CYS A 492 -12.74 -17.97 -3.58
C CYS A 492 -12.77 -19.08 -4.63
N LYS A 493 -11.71 -19.91 -4.70
CA LYS A 493 -11.66 -21.06 -5.63
C LYS A 493 -12.62 -22.18 -5.23
N ARG A 494 -12.79 -22.45 -3.92
CA ARG A 494 -13.79 -23.40 -3.39
C ARG A 494 -15.20 -22.96 -3.78
N ILE A 495 -15.53 -21.71 -3.49
CA ILE A 495 -16.83 -21.10 -3.80
C ILE A 495 -17.07 -21.10 -5.32
N GLY A 496 -16.09 -20.72 -6.13
CA GLY A 496 -16.21 -20.73 -7.59
C GLY A 496 -16.44 -22.14 -8.16
N LYS A 497 -15.82 -23.17 -7.58
CA LYS A 497 -16.07 -24.57 -7.94
C LYS A 497 -17.49 -24.99 -7.59
N LEU A 498 -17.94 -24.69 -6.36
CA LEU A 498 -19.30 -24.98 -5.91
C LEU A 498 -20.36 -24.29 -6.79
N PHE A 499 -20.14 -23.03 -7.13
CA PHE A 499 -21.02 -22.28 -8.02
C PHE A 499 -21.11 -22.93 -9.41
N LYS A 500 -19.99 -23.41 -9.96
CA LYS A 500 -19.94 -24.10 -11.26
C LYS A 500 -20.65 -25.46 -11.23
N GLU A 501 -20.53 -26.22 -10.15
CA GLU A 501 -21.17 -27.53 -10.00
C GLU A 501 -22.68 -27.41 -9.81
N THR A 502 -23.14 -26.38 -9.10
CA THR A 502 -24.55 -26.17 -8.76
C THR A 502 -25.29 -25.22 -9.73
N ASN A 503 -24.59 -24.69 -10.74
CA ASN A 503 -25.07 -23.62 -11.63
C ASN A 503 -25.61 -22.39 -10.88
N GLY A 504 -25.16 -22.16 -9.63
CA GLY A 504 -25.62 -21.06 -8.79
C GLY A 504 -27.03 -21.23 -8.21
N TYR A 505 -27.61 -22.43 -8.26
CA TYR A 505 -28.91 -22.75 -7.66
C TYR A 505 -28.80 -23.25 -6.21
N VAL A 506 -27.66 -23.05 -5.55
CA VAL A 506 -27.48 -23.39 -4.13
C VAL A 506 -27.06 -22.12 -3.40
N TYR A 507 -27.50 -21.98 -2.15
CA TYR A 507 -27.01 -20.90 -1.29
C TYR A 507 -25.49 -21.01 -1.12
N ILE A 508 -24.81 -19.89 -1.36
CA ILE A 508 -23.37 -19.79 -1.17
C ILE A 508 -23.14 -18.79 -0.05
N ASN A 509 -22.61 -19.29 1.07
CA ASN A 509 -22.21 -18.44 2.17
C ASN A 509 -20.90 -17.71 1.83
N LEU A 510 -20.95 -16.37 1.84
CA LEU A 510 -19.80 -15.50 1.62
C LEU A 510 -19.20 -14.93 2.92
N GLN A 511 -19.78 -15.27 4.08
CA GLN A 511 -19.41 -14.72 5.38
C GLN A 511 -17.93 -14.97 5.73
N LEU A 512 -17.43 -16.20 5.55
CA LEU A 512 -16.02 -16.51 5.82
C LEU A 512 -15.08 -15.67 4.96
N ALA A 513 -15.37 -15.58 3.67
CA ALA A 513 -14.54 -14.84 2.74
C ALA A 513 -14.54 -13.34 3.06
N SER A 514 -15.69 -12.80 3.50
CA SER A 514 -15.81 -11.44 4.02
C SER A 514 -14.93 -11.21 5.25
N TYR A 515 -14.99 -12.09 6.26
CA TYR A 515 -14.18 -11.94 7.48
C TYR A 515 -12.69 -12.03 7.20
N VAL A 516 -12.25 -12.94 6.33
CA VAL A 516 -10.85 -13.01 5.92
C VAL A 516 -10.42 -11.72 5.22
N ASN A 517 -11.29 -11.12 4.40
CA ASN A 517 -11.02 -9.86 3.73
C ASN A 517 -10.94 -8.67 4.71
N ASP A 518 -11.78 -8.64 5.75
CA ASP A 518 -11.73 -7.60 6.78
C ASP A 518 -10.43 -7.66 7.58
N ILE A 519 -10.05 -8.85 8.05
CA ILE A 519 -8.80 -9.05 8.80
C ILE A 519 -7.60 -8.65 7.93
N LEU A 520 -7.60 -9.04 6.65
CA LEU A 520 -6.57 -8.64 5.70
C LEU A 520 -6.50 -7.11 5.56
N THR A 521 -7.65 -6.44 5.49
CA THR A 521 -7.73 -4.98 5.40
C THR A 521 -7.19 -4.31 6.66
N TYR A 522 -7.52 -4.81 7.85
CA TYR A 522 -6.99 -4.29 9.11
C TYR A 522 -5.48 -4.46 9.24
N LEU A 523 -4.94 -5.60 8.81
CA LEU A 523 -3.48 -5.83 8.82
C LEU A 523 -2.75 -4.91 7.86
N PHE A 524 -3.29 -4.69 6.65
CA PHE A 524 -2.73 -3.72 5.72
C PHE A 524 -2.81 -2.29 6.25
N ALA A 525 -3.93 -1.91 6.88
CA ALA A 525 -4.08 -0.60 7.50
C ALA A 525 -3.05 -0.39 8.62
N PHE A 526 -2.79 -1.42 9.44
CA PHE A 526 -1.74 -1.39 10.45
C PHE A 526 -0.36 -1.16 9.82
N CYS A 527 0.00 -1.94 8.80
CA CYS A 527 1.29 -1.78 8.10
C CYS A 527 1.44 -0.44 7.35
N CYS A 528 0.34 0.22 6.97
CA CYS A 528 0.39 1.53 6.34
C CYS A 528 0.49 2.67 7.36
N PHE A 529 -0.02 2.45 8.57
CA PHE A 529 -0.04 3.46 9.63
C PHE A 529 1.31 3.60 10.34
N PHE A 530 1.97 2.46 10.61
CA PHE A 530 3.31 2.38 11.19
C PHE A 530 4.37 2.35 10.09
#